data_AF-A0A316PYI3-F1
#
_entry.id   AF-A0A316PYI3-F1
#
_cell.length_a   1.000
_cell.length_b   1.000
_cell.length_c   1.000
_cell.angle_alpha   90.00
_cell.angle_beta   90.00
_cell.angle_gamma   90.00
#
_symmetry.space_group_name_H-M   'P 1'
#
loop_
_entity.id
_entity.type
_entity.pdbx_description
1 polymer ?
#
loop_
_entity_poly.entity_id
_entity_poly.type
_entity_poly.pdbx_seq_one_letter_code
_entity_poly.pdbx_strand_id
1 'polypeptide(L)'
;MKKYLYSCFMLLMVCLCACDSDPYQGKRPINYPNTVWVCDEYDMRFSVNKDGKLEENYIVIQGEKYPLSFLWSALDERVSIKFNIHDEEIELYGKCKFSKNEFTIYVPDTKGYLKDSPATLVFKRVTG
;
A
#
# COMPACT_ATOMS: atom_id res chain seq x y z
N MET A 1 -24.46 45.44 -7.87
CA MET A 1 -24.48 44.19 -8.67
C MET A 1 -23.08 43.60 -8.91
N LYS A 2 -22.09 44.35 -9.42
CA LYS A 2 -20.71 43.84 -9.66
C LYS A 2 -20.00 43.25 -8.43
N LYS A 3 -20.15 43.83 -7.24
CA LYS A 3 -19.47 43.38 -6.00
C LYS A 3 -19.91 41.98 -5.53
N TYR A 4 -21.17 41.61 -5.75
CA TYR A 4 -21.69 40.27 -5.43
C TYR A 4 -21.24 39.22 -6.45
N LEU A 5 -20.98 39.63 -7.70
CA LEU A 5 -20.45 38.76 -8.74
C LEU A 5 -19.01 38.30 -8.41
N TYR A 6 -18.15 39.23 -7.95
CA TYR A 6 -16.79 38.90 -7.53
C TYR A 6 -16.73 38.01 -6.28
N SER A 7 -17.66 38.22 -5.33
CA SER A 7 -17.77 37.39 -4.13
C SER A 7 -18.21 35.95 -4.48
N CYS A 8 -19.18 35.80 -5.38
CA CYS A 8 -19.64 34.50 -5.86
C CYS A 8 -18.54 33.75 -6.64
N PHE A 9 -17.74 34.49 -7.44
CA PHE A 9 -16.64 33.92 -8.22
C PHE A 9 -15.45 33.49 -7.35
N MET A 10 -15.13 34.24 -6.28
CA MET A 10 -14.13 33.80 -5.29
C MET A 10 -14.57 32.54 -4.54
N LEU A 11 -15.84 32.46 -4.12
CA LEU A 11 -16.36 31.27 -3.43
C LEU A 11 -16.29 30.02 -4.33
N LEU A 12 -16.58 30.16 -5.62
CA LEU A 12 -16.45 29.10 -6.62
C LEU A 12 -15.00 28.64 -6.81
N MET A 13 -14.03 29.56 -6.81
CA MET A 13 -12.61 29.22 -6.91
C MET A 13 -12.11 28.46 -5.67
N VAL A 14 -12.58 28.82 -4.45
CA VAL A 14 -12.23 28.09 -3.21
C VAL A 14 -12.82 26.67 -3.22
N CYS A 15 -14.03 26.48 -3.75
CA CYS A 15 -14.63 25.14 -3.90
C CYS A 15 -13.92 24.28 -4.97
N LEU A 16 -13.36 24.89 -6.03
CA LEU A 16 -12.61 24.18 -7.07
C LEU A 16 -11.18 23.82 -6.62
N CYS A 17 -10.59 24.54 -5.66
CA CYS A 17 -9.30 24.19 -5.05
C CYS A 17 -9.42 23.15 -3.91
N ALA A 18 -10.63 22.75 -3.53
CA ALA A 18 -10.87 21.71 -2.52
C ALA A 18 -10.94 20.28 -3.11
N CYS A 19 -10.85 20.14 -4.44
CA CYS A 19 -10.95 18.86 -5.13
C CYS A 19 -9.56 18.24 -5.33
N ASP A 20 -9.13 17.47 -4.34
CA ASP A 20 -8.34 16.22 -4.42
C ASP A 20 -7.70 15.91 -3.06
N SER A 21 -8.47 16.11 -1.99
CA SER A 21 -8.18 15.40 -0.74
C SER A 21 -8.59 13.95 -0.98
N ASP A 22 -7.66 13.15 -1.52
CA ASP A 22 -7.79 11.69 -1.51
C ASP A 22 -8.08 11.29 -0.05
N PRO A 23 -9.27 10.75 0.27
CA PRO A 23 -9.59 10.36 1.64
C PRO A 23 -8.60 9.30 2.17
N TYR A 24 -7.81 8.71 1.28
CA TYR A 24 -6.68 7.84 1.56
C TYR A 24 -5.41 8.62 1.20
N GLN A 25 -4.79 9.33 2.15
CA GLN A 25 -3.60 10.13 1.85
C GLN A 25 -2.51 9.27 1.17
N GLY A 26 -2.28 9.53 -0.13
CA GLY A 26 -1.26 8.87 -0.95
C GLY A 26 -1.79 7.73 -1.81
N LYS A 27 -1.25 7.62 -3.04
CA LYS A 27 -1.61 6.52 -3.94
C LYS A 27 -1.04 5.19 -3.43
N ARG A 28 -1.78 4.08 -3.63
CA ARG A 28 -1.35 2.71 -3.30
C ARG A 28 -0.19 2.27 -4.20
N PRO A 29 0.56 1.20 -3.85
CA PRO A 29 1.62 0.68 -4.70
C PRO A 29 1.18 0.42 -6.15
N ILE A 30 0.00 -0.18 -6.34
CA ILE A 30 -0.59 -0.47 -7.66
C ILE A 30 -0.80 0.76 -8.55
N ASN A 31 -0.81 1.97 -7.98
CA ASN A 31 -0.96 3.22 -8.72
C ASN A 31 0.38 3.77 -9.23
N TYR A 32 1.48 3.07 -8.99
CA TYR A 32 2.81 3.39 -9.51
C TYR A 32 3.28 2.27 -10.44
N PRO A 33 2.86 2.30 -11.72
CA PRO A 33 3.24 1.28 -12.68
C PRO A 33 4.75 1.30 -12.94
N ASN A 34 5.30 0.15 -13.34
CA ASN A 34 6.72 -0.09 -13.59
C ASN A 34 7.60 0.21 -12.36
N THR A 35 7.15 -0.19 -11.18
CA THR A 35 7.93 0.01 -9.93
C THR A 35 8.14 -1.29 -9.19
N VAL A 36 9.21 -1.36 -8.41
CA VAL A 36 9.52 -2.47 -7.51
C VAL A 36 9.42 -1.97 -6.09
N TRP A 37 8.93 -2.81 -5.20
CA TRP A 37 8.78 -2.54 -3.78
C TRP A 37 9.49 -3.64 -3.01
N VAL A 38 10.38 -3.25 -2.11
CA VAL A 38 11.23 -4.16 -1.32
C VAL A 38 11.01 -3.86 0.14
N CYS A 39 10.77 -4.90 0.95
CA CYS A 39 10.64 -4.73 2.39
C CYS A 39 12.02 -4.59 3.05
N ASP A 40 12.15 -3.64 3.98
CA ASP A 40 13.42 -3.34 4.65
C ASP A 40 13.85 -4.43 5.63
N GLU A 41 12.91 -4.98 6.42
CA GLU A 41 13.21 -5.93 7.50
C GLU A 41 13.13 -7.41 7.05
N TYR A 42 12.31 -7.70 6.05
CA TYR A 42 12.02 -9.06 5.61
C TYR A 42 12.31 -9.17 4.12
N ASP A 43 12.75 -10.34 3.66
CA ASP A 43 12.98 -10.59 2.23
C ASP A 43 11.63 -10.80 1.51
N MET A 44 10.91 -9.69 1.37
CA MET A 44 9.65 -9.57 0.65
C MET A 44 9.84 -8.58 -0.49
N ARG A 45 9.32 -8.94 -1.65
CA ARG A 45 9.38 -8.10 -2.84
C ARG A 45 8.12 -8.26 -3.66
N PHE A 46 7.70 -7.18 -4.29
CA PHE A 46 6.73 -7.24 -5.38
C PHE A 46 7.03 -6.15 -6.40
N SER A 47 6.62 -6.37 -7.65
CA SER A 47 6.64 -5.35 -8.70
C SER A 47 5.22 -5.00 -9.12
N VAL A 48 5.08 -3.83 -9.72
CA VAL A 48 3.82 -3.35 -10.30
C VAL A 48 4.07 -3.14 -11.79
N ASN A 49 3.34 -3.86 -12.62
CA ASN A 49 3.50 -3.78 -14.07
C ASN A 49 2.87 -2.50 -14.65
N LYS A 50 2.99 -2.33 -15.97
CA LYS A 50 2.44 -1.16 -16.69
C LYS A 50 0.93 -0.96 -16.52
N ASP A 51 0.19 -2.04 -16.25
CA ASP A 51 -1.27 -2.05 -16.11
C ASP A 51 -1.71 -1.88 -14.65
N GLY A 52 -0.78 -1.64 -13.72
CA GLY A 52 -1.06 -1.50 -12.30
C GLY A 52 -1.34 -2.82 -11.58
N LYS A 53 -0.92 -3.95 -12.15
CA LYS A 53 -1.06 -5.28 -11.53
C LYS A 53 0.22 -5.69 -10.82
N LEU A 54 0.07 -6.44 -9.74
CA LEU A 54 1.20 -7.06 -9.05
C LEU A 54 1.82 -8.16 -9.91
N GLU A 55 3.14 -8.15 -10.00
CA GLU A 55 3.97 -9.20 -10.59
C GLU A 55 5.17 -9.48 -9.67
N GLU A 56 5.83 -10.63 -9.86
CA GLU A 56 7.03 -11.02 -9.10
C GLU A 56 6.91 -10.84 -7.57
N ASN A 57 5.72 -11.09 -7.04
CA ASN A 57 5.34 -10.90 -5.64
C ASN A 57 5.68 -12.14 -4.81
N TYR A 58 6.68 -12.03 -3.93
CA TYR A 58 7.12 -13.13 -3.08
C TYR A 58 7.58 -12.69 -1.69
N ILE A 59 7.64 -13.67 -0.79
CA ILE A 59 8.34 -13.63 0.49
C ILE A 59 9.33 -14.80 0.54
N VAL A 60 10.49 -14.60 1.17
CA VAL A 60 11.45 -15.66 1.47
C VAL A 60 11.36 -16.05 2.94
N ILE A 61 11.07 -17.32 3.21
CA ILE A 61 11.04 -17.89 4.56
C ILE A 61 11.94 -19.11 4.56
N GLN A 62 12.90 -19.15 5.49
CA GLN A 62 13.90 -20.24 5.59
C GLN A 62 14.65 -20.52 4.26
N GLY A 63 14.82 -19.51 3.40
CA GLY A 63 15.51 -19.62 2.11
C GLY A 63 14.63 -20.05 0.93
N GLU A 64 13.36 -20.38 1.16
CA GLU A 64 12.39 -20.73 0.12
C GLU A 64 11.52 -19.53 -0.26
N LYS A 65 11.21 -19.38 -1.56
CA LYS A 65 10.34 -18.33 -2.09
C LYS A 65 8.89 -18.79 -2.11
N TYR A 66 8.02 -18.03 -1.47
CA TYR A 66 6.58 -18.26 -1.46
C TYR A 66 5.84 -17.09 -2.14
N PRO A 67 4.86 -17.36 -3.02
CA PRO A 67 4.03 -16.32 -3.61
C PRO A 67 3.27 -15.53 -2.55
N LEU A 68 3.25 -14.22 -2.72
CA LEU A 68 2.64 -13.25 -1.81
C LEU A 68 1.46 -12.58 -2.51
N SER A 69 0.35 -12.29 -1.85
CA SER A 69 -0.69 -11.43 -2.42
C SER A 69 -1.17 -10.40 -1.40
N PHE A 70 -1.60 -9.25 -1.92
CA PHE A 70 -2.16 -8.17 -1.11
C PHE A 70 -3.62 -7.95 -1.51
N LEU A 71 -4.49 -7.93 -0.51
CA LEU A 71 -5.89 -7.51 -0.67
C LEU A 71 -6.10 -6.22 0.14
N TRP A 72 -6.11 -5.09 -0.56
CA TRP A 72 -6.36 -3.79 0.06
C TRP A 72 -7.85 -3.55 0.23
N SER A 73 -8.23 -3.14 1.44
CA SER A 73 -9.60 -2.71 1.73
C SER A 73 -9.98 -1.52 0.85
N ALA A 74 -11.22 -1.51 0.37
CA ALA A 74 -11.78 -0.35 -0.34
C ALA A 74 -12.34 0.71 0.63
N LEU A 75 -12.51 0.36 1.90
CA LEU A 75 -13.26 1.17 2.87
C LEU A 75 -12.37 1.83 3.92
N ASP A 76 -11.23 1.23 4.24
CA ASP A 76 -10.35 1.68 5.31
C ASP A 76 -8.86 1.43 5.01
N GLU A 77 -8.00 1.92 5.91
CA GLU A 77 -6.54 1.80 5.86
C GLU A 77 -6.06 0.38 6.26
N ARG A 78 -6.63 -0.66 5.64
CA ARG A 78 -6.28 -2.05 5.92
C ARG A 78 -5.85 -2.82 4.68
N VAL A 79 -4.98 -3.79 4.92
CA VAL A 79 -4.52 -4.75 3.92
C VAL A 79 -4.45 -6.13 4.54
N SER A 80 -4.88 -7.12 3.77
CA SER A 80 -4.60 -8.54 4.04
C SER A 80 -3.41 -8.96 3.19
N ILE A 81 -2.47 -9.68 3.80
CA ILE A 81 -1.29 -10.28 3.19
C ILE A 81 -1.52 -11.78 3.20
N LYS A 82 -1.58 -12.41 2.03
CA LYS A 82 -1.78 -13.86 1.92
C LYS A 82 -0.59 -14.53 1.26
N PHE A 83 -0.17 -15.66 1.79
CA PHE A 83 0.87 -16.52 1.21
C PHE A 83 0.66 -17.95 1.71
N ASN A 84 1.19 -18.92 0.96
CA ASN A 84 1.09 -20.33 1.33
C ASN A 84 2.47 -20.89 1.64
N ILE A 85 2.65 -21.52 2.80
CA ILE A 85 3.86 -22.28 3.15
C ILE A 85 3.46 -23.75 3.20
N HIS A 86 4.06 -24.60 2.35
CA HIS A 86 3.83 -26.05 2.35
C HIS A 86 2.34 -26.45 2.45
N ASP A 87 1.51 -25.81 1.61
CA ASP A 87 0.05 -25.97 1.53
C ASP A 87 -0.78 -25.41 2.72
N GLU A 88 -0.15 -24.74 3.68
CA GLU A 88 -0.82 -23.97 4.71
C GLU A 88 -1.07 -22.53 4.23
N GLU A 89 -2.34 -22.13 4.12
CA GLU A 89 -2.71 -20.74 3.82
C GLU A 89 -2.54 -19.87 5.05
N ILE A 90 -1.73 -18.83 4.90
CA ILE A 90 -1.43 -17.87 5.95
C ILE A 90 -1.99 -16.52 5.53
N GLU A 91 -2.76 -15.91 6.43
CA GLU A 91 -3.32 -14.59 6.22
C GLU A 91 -2.97 -13.66 7.39
N LEU A 92 -2.26 -12.57 7.07
CA LEU A 92 -1.91 -11.52 8.02
C LEU A 92 -2.72 -10.26 7.73
N TYR A 93 -3.32 -9.69 8.77
CA TYR A 93 -4.13 -8.47 8.66
C TYR A 93 -3.41 -7.30 9.30
N GLY A 94 -3.25 -6.20 8.57
CA GLY A 94 -2.56 -5.03 9.08
C GLY A 94 -3.22 -3.70 8.74
N LYS A 95 -2.92 -2.69 9.54
CA LYS A 95 -3.20 -1.30 9.18
C LYS A 95 -2.09 -0.81 8.26
N CYS A 96 -2.43 -0.06 7.22
CA CYS A 96 -1.46 0.38 6.23
C CYS A 96 -1.47 1.89 6.00
N LYS A 97 -0.32 2.41 5.59
CA LYS A 97 -0.15 3.79 5.14
C LYS A 97 0.63 3.81 3.83
N PHE A 98 0.31 4.77 2.99
CA PHE A 98 0.92 4.90 1.67
C PHE A 98 1.56 6.27 1.50
N SER A 99 2.66 6.29 0.77
CA SER A 99 3.25 7.50 0.24
C SER A 99 3.82 7.21 -1.14
N LYS A 100 4.38 8.24 -1.79
CA LYS A 100 5.00 8.08 -3.10
C LYS A 100 6.13 7.04 -3.11
N ASN A 101 6.93 6.95 -2.05
CA ASN A 101 8.14 6.11 -2.03
C ASN A 101 8.12 5.03 -0.96
N GLU A 102 7.07 4.96 -0.14
CA GLU A 102 6.98 4.06 1.00
C GLU A 102 5.55 3.52 1.17
N PHE A 103 5.47 2.23 1.47
CA PHE A 103 4.25 1.53 1.84
C PHE A 103 4.50 0.78 3.15
N THR A 104 3.78 1.14 4.20
CA THR A 104 4.02 0.61 5.55
C THR A 104 2.80 -0.16 6.04
N ILE A 105 3.01 -1.34 6.61
CA ILE A 105 1.96 -2.20 7.18
C ILE A 105 2.30 -2.51 8.63
N TYR A 106 1.44 -2.11 9.56
CA TYR A 106 1.49 -2.55 10.95
C TYR A 106 0.66 -3.82 11.12
N VAL A 107 1.31 -4.93 11.44
CA VAL A 107 0.69 -6.24 11.65
C VAL A 107 0.74 -6.58 13.14
N PRO A 108 -0.42 -6.67 13.82
CA PRO A 108 -0.49 -6.87 15.27
C PRO A 108 -0.18 -8.30 15.69
N ASP A 109 -0.19 -9.27 14.78
CA ASP A 109 0.24 -10.64 15.06
C ASP A 109 0.91 -11.25 13.83
N THR A 110 2.15 -11.69 14.02
CA THR A 110 2.97 -12.39 13.02
C THR A 110 3.59 -13.65 13.58
N LYS A 111 3.12 -14.09 14.76
CA LYS A 111 3.70 -15.21 15.49
C LYS A 111 3.64 -16.47 14.63
N GLY A 112 4.76 -17.18 14.57
CA GLY A 112 4.91 -18.39 13.76
C GLY A 112 5.37 -18.15 12.32
N TYR A 113 5.37 -16.92 11.82
CA TYR A 113 5.67 -16.63 10.40
C TYR A 113 6.83 -15.67 10.19
N LEU A 114 6.86 -14.55 10.92
CA LEU A 114 7.88 -13.51 10.74
C LEU A 114 8.70 -13.27 12.02
N LYS A 115 8.01 -12.94 13.12
CA LYS A 115 8.60 -12.77 14.46
C LYS A 115 7.56 -12.96 15.55
N ASP A 116 8.03 -13.15 16.77
CA ASP A 116 7.21 -13.06 17.98
C ASP A 116 6.62 -11.64 18.04
N SER A 117 5.35 -11.54 17.63
CA SER A 117 4.50 -10.35 17.44
C SER A 117 4.78 -9.15 18.38
N PRO A 118 4.57 -7.87 17.95
CA PRO A 118 4.02 -7.38 16.66
C PRO A 118 5.08 -6.89 15.65
N ALA A 119 4.70 -6.75 14.36
CA ALA A 119 5.61 -6.36 13.28
C ALA A 119 5.19 -5.11 12.48
N THR A 120 6.17 -4.38 11.96
CA THR A 120 5.98 -3.29 10.99
C THR A 120 6.73 -3.63 9.72
N LEU A 121 6.00 -3.83 8.62
CA LEU A 121 6.56 -4.11 7.31
C LEU A 121 6.69 -2.79 6.57
N VAL A 122 7.91 -2.33 6.32
CA VAL A 122 8.18 -1.10 5.57
C VAL A 122 8.68 -1.48 4.19
N PHE A 123 7.92 -1.17 3.15
CA PHE A 123 8.29 -1.36 1.76
C PHE A 123 8.77 -0.06 1.16
N LYS A 124 9.99 -0.04 0.63
CA LYS A 124 10.55 1.08 -0.12
C LYS A 124 10.38 0.86 -1.61
N ARG A 125 9.98 1.92 -2.31
CA ARG A 125 9.88 1.90 -3.76
C ARG A 125 11.25 2.09 -4.38
N VAL A 126 11.66 1.13 -5.19
CA VAL A 126 12.85 1.16 -6.02
C VAL A 126 12.40 1.45 -7.45
N THR A 127 12.80 2.58 -8.00
CA THR A 127 12.68 2.87 -9.43
C THR A 127 13.86 2.21 -10.15
N GLY A 128 13.57 1.32 -11.08
CA GLY A 128 14.55 0.84 -12.07
C GLY A 128 14.89 1.90 -13.09
#